data_AF-A0AAW2QQG4-F1
#
_entry.id   AF-A0AAW2QQG4-F1
#
_cell.length_a   1.000
_cell.length_b   1.000
_cell.length_c   1.000
_cell.angle_alpha   90.00
_cell.angle_beta   90.00
_cell.angle_gamma   90.00
#
_symmetry.space_group_name_H-M   'P 1'
#
loop_
_entity.id
_entity.type
_entity.pdbx_description
1 polymer ?
#
loop_
_entity_poly.entity_id
_entity_poly.type
_entity_poly.pdbx_seq_one_letter_code
_entity_poly.pdbx_strand_id
1 'polypeptide(L)'
;MQLRKDKSTIIWRQFDAPEPENYWYRVCEGPAAKYIERPWTALWKSKRLMNIVSEISGSMDWDFDAVHVVRGMKAQNKQLWPHLDADTSPEAIVAKLQGTIAPWRNLYIATNEPFYNYFDKLRSHYKVHLLDDYKYLWGNTSEWYNETTLLNGGRSVEFDGYMRVAVDTEVLYRSKKRVETFYNLTSDCKDGINTC
;
A
#
# COMPACT_ATOMS: atom_id res chain seq x y z
N MET A 1 -18.22 -14.60 14.45
CA MET A 1 -18.57 -13.68 15.55
C MET A 1 -19.94 -13.06 15.26
N GLN A 2 -20.98 -13.38 16.04
CA GLN A 2 -22.33 -12.79 15.84
C GLN A 2 -22.46 -11.49 16.65
N LEU A 3 -21.95 -10.39 16.10
CA LEU A 3 -21.91 -9.06 16.76
C LEU A 3 -23.28 -8.54 17.22
N ARG A 4 -24.38 -8.92 16.56
CA ARG A 4 -25.74 -8.48 16.92
C ARG A 4 -26.23 -8.96 18.29
N LYS A 5 -25.61 -10.01 18.86
CA LYS A 5 -26.00 -10.57 20.16
C LYS A 5 -25.02 -10.23 21.26
N ASP A 6 -23.93 -9.53 20.93
CA ASP A 6 -22.91 -9.17 21.90
C ASP A 6 -23.36 -7.94 22.70
N LYS A 7 -23.28 -8.04 24.02
CA LYS A 7 -23.63 -6.95 24.96
C LYS A 7 -22.38 -6.21 25.44
N SER A 8 -21.19 -6.68 25.10
CA SER A 8 -19.93 -6.04 25.45
C SER A 8 -19.70 -4.82 24.55
N THR A 9 -19.29 -3.70 25.15
CA THR A 9 -18.76 -2.54 24.42
C THR A 9 -17.34 -2.78 23.93
N ILE A 10 -16.70 -3.87 24.38
CA ILE A 10 -15.33 -4.24 24.03
C ILE A 10 -15.35 -5.53 23.21
N ILE A 11 -14.92 -5.43 21.96
CA ILE A 11 -14.73 -6.58 21.06
C ILE A 11 -13.29 -7.05 21.22
N TRP A 12 -13.10 -8.19 21.87
CA TRP A 12 -11.79 -8.84 21.95
C TRP A 12 -11.63 -9.82 20.78
N ARG A 13 -10.61 -9.60 19.96
CA ARG A 13 -10.15 -10.56 18.95
C ARG A 13 -8.76 -11.03 19.32
N GLN A 14 -8.62 -12.32 19.55
CA GLN A 14 -7.34 -12.98 19.71
C GLN A 14 -6.88 -13.46 18.34
N PHE A 15 -5.64 -13.14 17.96
CA PHE A 15 -5.03 -13.58 16.72
C PHE A 15 -4.12 -14.76 17.05
N ASP A 16 -4.56 -15.97 16.68
CA ASP A 16 -3.86 -17.20 17.04
C ASP A 16 -2.61 -17.46 16.16
N ALA A 17 -2.48 -16.76 15.03
CA ALA A 17 -1.30 -16.80 14.15
C ALA A 17 -1.09 -15.45 13.45
N PRO A 18 0.16 -15.07 13.09
CA PRO A 18 0.41 -13.95 12.19
C PRO A 18 -0.08 -14.31 10.78
N GLU A 19 -1.35 -14.01 10.50
CA GLU A 19 -1.86 -14.05 9.12
C GLU A 19 -1.12 -12.99 8.30
N PRO A 20 -0.51 -13.35 7.16
CA PRO A 20 0.14 -12.37 6.30
C PRO A 20 -0.92 -11.41 5.74
N GLU A 21 -0.70 -10.10 5.95
CA GLU A 21 -1.62 -8.98 5.69
C GLU A 21 -2.76 -8.73 6.71
N ASN A 22 -2.82 -9.47 7.83
CA ASN A 22 -3.78 -9.21 8.91
C ASN A 22 -3.17 -8.34 10.02
N TYR A 23 -3.34 -7.04 9.89
CA TYR A 23 -2.91 -6.10 10.92
C TYR A 23 -4.03 -5.86 11.95
N TRP A 24 -3.67 -5.75 13.22
CA TRP A 24 -4.60 -5.54 14.35
C TRP A 24 -5.55 -4.33 14.20
N TYR A 25 -5.18 -3.32 13.41
CA TYR A 25 -6.03 -2.14 13.15
C TYR A 25 -7.06 -2.38 12.03
N ARG A 26 -6.94 -3.47 11.24
CA ARG A 26 -7.93 -3.89 10.24
C ARG A 26 -9.07 -4.70 10.84
N VAL A 27 -9.13 -4.85 12.17
CA VAL A 27 -10.22 -5.52 12.90
C VAL A 27 -11.60 -5.02 12.50
N CYS A 28 -11.70 -3.74 12.11
CA CYS A 28 -12.93 -3.10 11.69
C CYS A 28 -13.07 -2.98 10.16
N GLU A 29 -12.29 -3.69 9.34
CA GLU A 29 -12.50 -3.77 7.89
C GLU A 29 -13.53 -4.86 7.53
N GLY A 30 -14.11 -4.78 6.33
CA GLY A 30 -15.09 -5.76 5.85
C GLY A 30 -16.47 -5.66 6.56
N PRO A 31 -17.12 -6.78 6.92
CA PRO A 31 -18.49 -6.77 7.45
C PRO A 31 -18.67 -5.98 8.75
N ALA A 32 -17.61 -5.86 9.56
CA ALA A 32 -17.64 -5.10 10.82
C ALA A 32 -17.67 -3.59 10.61
N ALA A 33 -17.18 -3.09 9.46
CA ALA A 33 -17.21 -1.66 9.12
C ALA A 33 -18.65 -1.11 9.01
N LYS A 34 -19.65 -1.98 8.83
CA LYS A 34 -21.07 -1.60 8.78
C LYS A 34 -21.67 -1.30 10.15
N TYR A 35 -20.99 -1.67 11.23
CA TYR A 35 -21.52 -1.61 12.60
C TYR A 35 -20.63 -0.79 13.54
N ILE A 36 -19.41 -0.43 13.12
CA ILE A 36 -18.47 0.36 13.91
C ILE A 36 -18.19 1.64 13.13
N GLU A 37 -18.73 2.77 13.61
CA GLU A 37 -18.30 4.08 13.14
C GLU A 37 -16.90 4.35 13.67
N ARG A 38 -15.91 4.29 12.78
CA ARG A 38 -14.56 4.71 13.14
C ARG A 38 -14.61 6.22 13.44
N PRO A 39 -14.04 6.67 14.57
CA PRO A 39 -13.96 8.09 14.86
C PRO A 39 -12.86 8.71 13.99
N TRP A 40 -13.13 8.84 12.68
CA TRP A 40 -12.18 9.36 11.70
C TRP A 40 -11.67 10.75 12.09
N THR A 41 -12.49 11.53 12.80
CA THR A 41 -12.13 12.84 13.37
C THR A 41 -11.13 12.76 14.52
N ALA A 42 -11.04 11.61 15.21
CA ALA A 42 -10.07 11.36 16.27
C ALA A 42 -8.81 10.64 15.77
N LEU A 43 -8.83 10.10 14.54
CA LEU A 43 -7.70 9.42 13.93
C LEU A 43 -6.91 10.39 13.05
N TRP A 44 -5.79 10.86 13.60
CA TRP A 44 -4.88 11.73 12.89
C TRP A 44 -3.75 10.92 12.27
N LYS A 45 -3.46 11.19 11.00
CA LYS A 45 -2.29 10.61 10.34
C LYS A 45 -1.03 11.08 11.07
N SER A 46 -0.08 10.16 11.28
CA SER A 46 1.18 10.49 11.94
C SER A 46 1.91 11.58 11.16
N LYS A 47 2.23 12.70 11.82
CA LYS A 47 3.03 13.79 11.23
C LYS A 47 4.32 13.25 10.60
N ARG A 48 4.98 12.31 11.27
CA ARG A 48 6.26 11.72 10.84
C ARG A 48 6.12 10.94 9.54
N LEU A 49 5.05 10.17 9.39
CA LEU A 49 4.76 9.49 8.12
C LEU A 49 4.36 10.49 7.03
N MET A 50 3.60 11.54 7.37
CA MET A 50 3.23 12.58 6.40
C MET A 50 4.44 13.40 5.92
N ASN A 51 5.46 13.57 6.75
CA ASN A 51 6.72 14.18 6.35
C ASN A 51 7.40 13.31 5.27
N ILE A 52 7.54 12.00 5.50
CA ILE A 52 8.07 11.05 4.50
C ILE A 52 7.29 11.16 3.19
N VAL A 53 5.95 11.15 3.25
CA VAL A 53 5.10 11.28 2.06
C VAL A 53 5.35 12.59 1.31
N SER A 54 5.57 13.68 2.04
CA SER A 54 5.82 15.00 1.45
C SER A 54 7.20 15.06 0.79
N GLU A 55 8.23 14.46 1.40
CA GLU A 55 9.57 14.33 0.82
C GLU A 55 9.56 13.47 -0.45
N ILE A 56 8.88 12.32 -0.43
CA ILE A 56 8.72 11.46 -1.61
C ILE A 56 7.99 12.22 -2.73
N SER A 57 6.86 12.85 -2.41
CA SER A 57 6.08 13.62 -3.41
C SER A 57 6.88 14.80 -3.95
N GLY A 58 7.65 15.48 -3.10
CA GLY A 58 8.51 16.60 -3.46
C GLY A 58 9.67 16.21 -4.36
N SER A 59 10.28 15.04 -4.14
CA SER A 59 11.34 14.52 -5.02
C SER A 59 10.85 14.21 -6.45
N MET A 60 9.54 14.05 -6.63
CA MET A 60 8.87 13.88 -7.92
C MET A 60 8.20 15.18 -8.40
N ASP A 61 8.63 16.33 -7.87
CA ASP A 61 8.14 17.69 -8.17
C ASP A 61 6.64 17.91 -7.94
N TRP A 62 5.99 17.05 -7.13
CA TRP A 62 4.54 16.98 -7.01
C TRP A 62 3.81 16.79 -8.35
N ASP A 63 4.54 16.39 -9.39
CA ASP A 63 4.04 16.13 -10.74
C ASP A 63 4.34 14.69 -11.15
N PHE A 64 3.53 13.78 -10.60
CA PHE A 64 3.67 12.36 -10.86
C PHE A 64 2.32 11.68 -11.00
N ASP A 65 2.35 10.55 -11.67
CA ASP A 65 1.25 9.59 -11.72
C ASP A 65 1.63 8.37 -10.88
N ALA A 66 0.65 7.61 -10.42
CA ALA A 66 0.91 6.47 -9.56
C ALA A 66 0.11 5.23 -9.97
N VAL A 67 0.74 4.09 -9.75
CA VAL A 67 0.18 2.76 -10.01
C VAL A 67 0.22 1.96 -8.73
N HIS A 68 -0.92 1.42 -8.33
CA HIS A 68 -1.01 0.49 -7.23
C HIS A 68 -1.06 -0.93 -7.75
N VAL A 69 0.03 -1.69 -7.52
CA VAL A 69 0.26 -3.05 -8.01
C VAL A 69 0.25 -4.04 -6.85
N VAL A 70 -0.86 -4.78 -6.70
CA VAL A 70 -1.01 -5.84 -5.71
C VAL A 70 -0.60 -7.17 -6.34
N ARG A 71 0.45 -7.76 -5.78
CA ARG A 71 0.97 -9.08 -6.16
C ARG A 71 1.18 -9.90 -4.88
N GLY A 72 2.42 -10.08 -4.43
CA GLY A 72 2.74 -10.88 -3.25
C GLY A 72 2.14 -12.29 -3.34
N MET A 73 1.54 -12.77 -2.26
CA MET A 73 0.89 -14.09 -2.24
C MET A 73 -0.32 -14.19 -3.18
N LYS A 74 -1.02 -13.08 -3.47
CA LYS A 74 -2.20 -13.11 -4.34
C LYS A 74 -1.83 -13.55 -5.77
N ALA A 75 -0.71 -13.07 -6.28
CA ALA A 75 -0.22 -13.47 -7.61
C ALA A 75 0.13 -14.96 -7.70
N GLN A 76 0.50 -15.59 -6.58
CA GLN A 76 0.80 -17.03 -6.54
C GLN A 76 -0.47 -17.89 -6.50
N ASN A 77 -1.58 -17.35 -5.97
CA ASN A 77 -2.84 -18.08 -5.81
C ASN A 77 -3.74 -17.96 -7.05
N LYS A 78 -3.41 -18.76 -8.07
CA LYS A 78 -4.18 -18.83 -9.33
C LYS A 78 -5.59 -19.42 -9.18
N GLN A 79 -5.91 -20.03 -8.05
CA GLN A 79 -7.26 -20.54 -7.80
C GLN A 79 -8.23 -19.41 -7.44
N LEU A 80 -7.76 -18.38 -6.73
CA LEU A 80 -8.57 -17.22 -6.37
C LEU A 80 -8.38 -16.03 -7.33
N TRP A 81 -7.19 -15.89 -7.92
CA TRP A 81 -6.83 -14.82 -8.85
C TRP A 81 -6.13 -15.40 -10.08
N PRO A 82 -6.89 -15.99 -11.03
CA PRO A 82 -6.33 -16.69 -12.18
C PRO A 82 -5.56 -15.79 -13.15
N HIS A 83 -5.88 -14.50 -13.22
CA HIS A 83 -5.30 -13.57 -14.21
C HIS A 83 -4.28 -12.59 -13.60
N LEU A 84 -4.37 -12.33 -12.29
CA LEU A 84 -3.59 -11.31 -11.59
C LEU A 84 -2.09 -11.31 -11.89
N ASP A 85 -1.44 -12.48 -11.87
CA ASP A 85 0.01 -12.60 -12.11
C ASP A 85 0.41 -12.13 -13.52
N ALA A 86 -0.34 -12.56 -14.54
CA ALA A 86 -0.08 -12.21 -15.93
C ALA A 86 -0.45 -10.74 -16.21
N ASP A 87 -1.60 -10.31 -15.70
CA ASP A 87 -2.15 -8.96 -15.88
C ASP A 87 -1.32 -7.86 -15.22
N THR A 88 -0.61 -8.19 -14.13
CA THR A 88 0.31 -7.29 -13.43
C THR A 88 1.78 -7.57 -13.75
N SER A 89 2.06 -8.30 -14.83
CA SER A 89 3.41 -8.42 -15.37
C SER A 89 3.93 -7.07 -15.89
N PRO A 90 5.25 -6.83 -15.91
CA PRO A 90 5.79 -5.53 -16.32
C PRO A 90 5.36 -5.14 -17.74
N GLU A 91 5.33 -6.09 -18.68
CA GLU A 91 4.86 -5.89 -20.04
C GLU A 91 3.38 -5.52 -20.10
N ALA A 92 2.53 -6.23 -19.36
CA ALA A 92 1.10 -5.96 -19.32
C ALA A 92 0.81 -4.59 -18.71
N ILE A 93 1.54 -4.21 -17.66
CA ILE A 93 1.45 -2.89 -17.05
C ILE A 93 1.86 -1.82 -18.08
N VAL A 94 3.02 -1.95 -18.72
CA VAL A 94 3.45 -0.99 -19.76
C VAL A 94 2.38 -0.82 -20.83
N ALA A 95 1.81 -1.91 -21.35
CA ALA A 95 0.77 -1.85 -22.38
C ALA A 95 -0.48 -1.09 -21.91
N LYS A 96 -0.88 -1.22 -20.63
CA LYS A 96 -2.03 -0.50 -20.06
C LYS A 96 -1.75 0.96 -19.73
N LEU A 97 -0.52 1.26 -19.30
CA LEU A 97 -0.12 2.63 -18.99
C LEU A 97 0.11 3.45 -20.27
N GLN A 98 0.55 2.82 -21.36
CA GLN A 98 0.65 3.43 -22.67
C GLN A 98 -0.75 3.89 -23.14
N GLY A 99 -0.93 5.21 -23.29
CA GLY A 99 -2.20 5.85 -23.61
C GLY A 99 -2.93 6.45 -22.40
N THR A 100 -2.65 5.96 -21.19
CA THR A 100 -3.20 6.53 -19.95
C THR A 100 -2.25 7.57 -19.35
N ILE A 101 -0.96 7.24 -19.27
CA ILE A 101 0.09 8.07 -18.69
C ILE A 101 1.08 8.44 -19.80
N ALA A 102 1.42 9.73 -19.91
CA ALA A 102 2.37 10.18 -20.92
C ALA A 102 3.77 9.60 -20.63
N PRO A 103 4.53 9.20 -21.67
CA PRO A 103 5.89 8.69 -21.51
C PRO A 103 6.81 9.66 -20.75
N TRP A 104 7.84 9.12 -20.09
CA TRP A 104 8.90 9.86 -19.38
C TRP A 104 8.48 10.66 -18.15
N ARG A 105 7.20 10.56 -17.74
CA ARG A 105 6.72 11.14 -16.48
C ARG A 105 7.23 10.38 -15.26
N ASN A 106 7.21 11.04 -14.11
CA ASN A 106 7.42 10.39 -12.82
C ASN A 106 6.27 9.41 -12.56
N LEU A 107 6.62 8.16 -12.31
CA LEU A 107 5.68 7.07 -12.06
C LEU A 107 6.01 6.44 -10.71
N TYR A 108 5.17 6.68 -9.72
CA TYR A 108 5.28 6.02 -8.42
C TYR A 108 4.57 4.67 -8.45
N ILE A 109 5.24 3.60 -8.01
CA ILE A 109 4.66 2.25 -7.93
C ILE A 109 4.50 1.88 -6.45
N ALA A 110 3.25 1.88 -5.98
CA ALA A 110 2.88 1.34 -4.69
C ALA A 110 2.65 -0.17 -4.83
N THR A 111 3.45 -1.00 -4.15
CA THR A 111 3.41 -2.46 -4.38
C THR A 111 3.87 -3.28 -3.18
N ASN A 112 3.33 -4.50 -3.08
CA ASN A 112 3.80 -5.55 -2.18
C ASN A 112 4.61 -6.65 -2.90
N GLU A 113 5.08 -6.38 -4.14
CA GLU A 113 5.98 -7.28 -4.87
C GLU A 113 7.35 -7.37 -4.17
N PRO A 114 7.78 -8.57 -3.72
CA PRO A 114 9.04 -8.72 -2.98
C PRO A 114 10.30 -8.50 -3.82
N PHE A 115 10.24 -8.70 -5.13
CA PHE A 115 11.41 -8.52 -5.99
C PHE A 115 11.56 -7.07 -6.45
N TYR A 116 12.53 -6.35 -5.87
CA TYR A 116 12.76 -4.92 -6.14
C TYR A 116 12.91 -4.58 -7.64
N ASN A 117 13.65 -5.40 -8.39
CA ASN A 117 13.90 -5.18 -9.83
C ASN A 117 12.75 -5.64 -10.74
N TYR A 118 11.60 -6.07 -10.19
CA TYR A 118 10.49 -6.61 -10.97
C TYR A 118 10.00 -5.59 -12.03
N PHE A 119 9.97 -4.30 -11.67
CA PHE A 119 9.45 -3.23 -12.53
C PHE A 119 10.52 -2.54 -13.40
N ASP A 120 11.74 -3.06 -13.49
CA ASP A 120 12.82 -2.40 -14.23
C ASP A 120 12.49 -2.20 -15.72
N LYS A 121 11.66 -3.07 -16.31
CA LYS A 121 11.18 -2.91 -17.69
C LYS A 121 10.33 -1.65 -17.90
N LEU A 122 9.73 -1.10 -16.85
CA LEU A 122 8.99 0.17 -16.95
C LEU A 122 9.95 1.37 -17.04
N ARG A 123 11.21 1.22 -16.59
CA ARG A 123 12.20 2.32 -16.58
C ARG A 123 12.61 2.77 -17.99
N SER A 124 12.39 1.97 -19.03
CA SER A 124 12.56 2.40 -20.42
C SER A 124 11.45 3.32 -20.93
N HIS A 125 10.34 3.43 -20.19
CA HIS A 125 9.16 4.21 -20.58
C HIS A 125 8.84 5.35 -19.61
N TYR A 126 9.20 5.21 -18.33
CA TYR A 126 8.85 6.13 -17.25
C TYR A 126 10.01 6.33 -16.28
N LYS A 127 9.99 7.44 -15.53
CA LYS A 127 10.89 7.63 -14.37
C LYS A 127 10.25 6.91 -13.18
N VAL A 128 10.60 5.63 -13.01
CA VAL A 128 9.99 4.76 -12.01
C VAL A 128 10.58 5.03 -10.63
N HIS A 129 9.67 5.18 -9.66
CA HIS A 129 9.96 5.37 -8.24
C HIS A 129 9.22 4.30 -7.44
N LEU A 130 9.95 3.59 -6.58
CA LEU A 130 9.42 2.64 -5.60
C LEU A 130 9.60 3.22 -4.20
N LEU A 131 8.80 2.74 -3.25
CA LEU A 131 8.96 3.14 -1.85
C LEU A 131 10.42 2.96 -1.38
N ASP A 132 11.01 1.79 -1.61
CA ASP A 132 12.36 1.48 -1.15
C ASP A 132 13.47 2.36 -1.76
N ASP A 133 13.22 3.09 -2.86
CA ASP A 133 14.15 4.11 -3.38
C ASP A 133 14.39 5.24 -2.37
N TYR A 134 13.42 5.43 -1.47
CA TYR A 134 13.42 6.46 -0.42
C TYR A 134 13.74 5.92 0.97
N LYS A 135 14.33 4.73 1.07
CA LYS A 135 14.63 4.07 2.35
C LYS A 135 15.46 4.94 3.31
N TYR A 136 16.25 5.89 2.79
CA TYR A 136 16.99 6.84 3.61
C TYR A 136 16.09 7.76 4.46
N LEU A 137 14.80 7.91 4.13
CA LEU A 137 13.83 8.71 4.89
C LEU A 137 13.37 8.06 6.21
N TRP A 138 13.55 6.75 6.35
CA TRP A 138 13.26 5.99 7.59
C TRP A 138 14.40 5.05 8.01
N GLY A 139 15.54 5.14 7.34
CA GLY A 139 16.74 4.38 7.67
C GLY A 139 17.29 4.77 9.04
N ASN A 140 18.27 4.02 9.55
CA ASN A 140 18.90 4.23 10.85
C ASN A 140 19.54 5.62 11.05
N THR A 141 19.81 6.35 9.98
CA THR A 141 20.36 7.71 9.99
C THR A 141 19.32 8.81 9.77
N SER A 142 18.04 8.42 9.60
CA SER A 142 16.95 9.36 9.29
C SER A 142 16.46 10.12 10.52
N GLU A 143 15.86 11.28 10.29
CA GLU A 143 15.12 12.02 11.31
C GLU A 143 13.99 11.17 11.88
N TRP A 144 13.24 10.46 11.01
CA TRP A 144 12.16 9.58 11.42
C TRP A 144 12.63 8.52 12.44
N TYR A 145 13.78 7.87 12.19
CA TYR A 145 14.33 6.86 13.09
C TYR A 145 14.73 7.46 14.44
N ASN A 146 15.40 8.60 14.43
CA ASN A 146 15.82 9.30 15.65
C ASN A 146 14.62 9.70 16.51
N GLU A 147 13.61 10.32 15.89
CA GLU A 147 12.43 10.79 16.60
C GLU A 147 11.58 9.63 17.14
N THR A 148 11.36 8.58 16.34
CA THR A 148 10.57 7.42 16.77
C THR A 148 11.27 6.62 17.86
N THR A 149 12.59 6.47 17.79
CA THR A 149 13.39 5.84 18.84
C THR A 149 13.29 6.62 20.15
N LEU A 150 13.39 7.96 20.09
CA LEU A 150 13.23 8.81 21.27
C LEU A 150 11.84 8.65 21.90
N LEU A 151 10.79 8.68 21.08
CA LEU A 151 9.41 8.48 21.54
C LEU A 151 9.16 7.08 22.11
N ASN A 152 9.89 6.09 21.63
CA ASN A 152 9.78 4.70 22.06
C ASN A 152 10.78 4.34 23.18
N GLY A 153 11.16 5.32 24.00
CA GLY A 153 12.02 5.10 25.17
C GLY A 153 13.42 4.59 24.84
N GLY A 154 13.98 5.04 23.72
CA GLY A 154 15.31 4.62 23.23
C GLY A 154 15.29 3.29 22.46
N ARG A 155 14.13 2.66 22.25
CA ARG A 155 14.02 1.43 21.45
C ARG A 155 13.71 1.76 20.01
N SER A 156 14.49 1.21 19.09
CA SER A 156 14.26 1.41 17.65
C SER A 156 12.88 0.91 17.23
N VAL A 157 12.23 1.67 16.35
CA VAL A 157 10.97 1.27 15.71
C VAL A 157 11.28 0.80 14.30
N GLU A 158 10.78 -0.38 13.93
CA GLU A 158 10.89 -0.88 12.57
C GLU A 158 9.89 -0.17 11.66
N PHE A 159 10.33 0.22 10.46
CA PHE A 159 9.44 0.69 9.41
C PHE A 159 8.75 -0.50 8.72
N ASP A 160 7.74 -1.01 9.41
CA ASP A 160 7.06 -2.26 9.09
C ASP A 160 6.10 -2.14 7.88
N GLY A 161 5.45 -3.24 7.55
CA GLY A 161 4.50 -3.30 6.45
C GLY A 161 3.29 -2.35 6.61
N TYR A 162 2.90 -2.02 7.84
CA TYR A 162 1.83 -1.05 8.05
C TYR A 162 2.26 0.35 7.63
N MET A 163 3.43 0.78 8.12
CA MET A 163 3.95 2.11 7.81
C MET A 163 4.24 2.25 6.32
N ARG A 164 4.74 1.18 5.68
CA ARG A 164 4.91 1.11 4.23
C ARG A 164 3.59 1.33 3.48
N VAL A 165 2.57 0.54 3.80
CA VAL A 165 1.24 0.68 3.18
C VAL A 165 0.63 2.06 3.45
N ALA A 166 0.81 2.61 4.65
CA ALA A 166 0.33 3.94 4.99
C ALA A 166 1.00 5.03 4.14
N VAL A 167 2.32 4.96 3.95
CA VAL A 167 3.04 5.91 3.10
C VAL A 167 2.66 5.72 1.62
N ASP A 168 2.68 4.49 1.12
CA ASP A 168 2.30 4.16 -0.27
C ASP A 168 0.91 4.68 -0.63
N THR A 169 -0.07 4.44 0.24
CA THR A 169 -1.46 4.89 0.04
C THR A 169 -1.53 6.41 -0.05
N GLU A 170 -0.77 7.11 0.78
CA GLU A 170 -0.78 8.56 0.86
C GLU A 170 -0.02 9.23 -0.28
N VAL A 171 1.04 8.62 -0.79
CA VAL A 171 1.72 9.03 -2.02
C VAL A 171 0.80 8.79 -3.22
N LEU A 172 0.17 7.63 -3.31
CA LEU A 172 -0.81 7.29 -4.35
C LEU A 172 -1.94 8.33 -4.43
N TYR A 173 -2.50 8.76 -3.31
CA TYR A 173 -3.58 9.76 -3.27
C TYR A 173 -3.16 11.18 -3.68
N ARG A 174 -1.85 11.49 -3.66
CA ARG A 174 -1.32 12.79 -4.11
C ARG A 174 -0.99 12.81 -5.61
N SER A 175 -1.02 11.66 -6.28
CA SER A 175 -0.74 11.57 -7.72
C SER A 175 -1.84 12.19 -8.59
N LYS A 176 -1.49 12.61 -9.81
CA LYS A 176 -2.43 13.18 -10.79
C LYS A 176 -3.36 12.14 -11.39
N LYS A 177 -2.81 11.03 -11.87
CA LYS A 177 -3.57 9.84 -12.30
C LYS A 177 -3.22 8.65 -11.44
N ARG A 178 -4.25 7.89 -11.09
CA ARG A 178 -4.16 6.65 -10.31
C ARG A 178 -4.61 5.49 -11.18
N VAL A 179 -3.77 4.47 -11.28
CA VAL A 179 -4.08 3.21 -11.94
C VAL A 179 -4.01 2.12 -10.88
N GLU A 180 -5.12 1.41 -10.65
CA GLU A 180 -5.20 0.41 -9.60
C GLU A 180 -5.32 -1.00 -10.15
N THR A 181 -4.77 -1.97 -9.41
CA THR A 181 -4.75 -3.38 -9.80
C THR A 181 -6.15 -3.90 -10.18
N PHE A 182 -7.08 -3.92 -9.23
CA PHE A 182 -8.40 -4.54 -9.38
C PHE A 182 -9.44 -3.64 -10.05
N TYR A 183 -9.03 -2.48 -10.58
CA TYR A 183 -9.92 -1.56 -11.28
C TYR A 183 -9.47 -1.33 -12.73
N ASN A 184 -8.16 -1.26 -12.97
CA ASN A 184 -7.59 -0.96 -14.28
C ASN A 184 -6.70 -2.09 -14.82
N LEU A 185 -5.93 -2.76 -13.95
CA LEU A 185 -4.89 -3.69 -14.40
C LEU A 185 -5.34 -5.13 -14.52
N THR A 186 -6.38 -5.60 -13.83
CA THR A 186 -6.88 -6.97 -13.98
C THR A 186 -8.40 -7.03 -13.99
N SER A 187 -8.95 -8.08 -14.61
CA SER A 187 -10.36 -8.44 -14.51
C SER A 187 -10.71 -9.24 -13.27
N ASP A 188 -9.71 -9.70 -12.50
CA ASP A 188 -9.97 -10.43 -11.26
C ASP A 188 -10.61 -9.52 -10.21
N CYS A 189 -11.51 -10.07 -9.40
CA CYS A 189 -12.09 -9.35 -8.27
C CYS A 189 -11.09 -9.26 -7.11
N LYS A 190 -11.10 -8.13 -6.39
CA LYS A 190 -10.18 -7.85 -5.28
C LYS A 190 -10.14 -8.96 -4.21
N ASP A 191 -11.31 -9.54 -3.92
CA ASP A 191 -11.49 -10.54 -2.86
C ASP A 191 -11.59 -11.98 -3.42
N GLY A 192 -11.27 -12.17 -4.71
CA GLY A 192 -11.20 -13.48 -5.39
C GLY A 192 -12.42 -13.80 -6.28
N ILE A 193 -12.41 -14.96 -6.95
CA ILE A 193 -13.49 -15.38 -7.86
C ILE A 193 -14.88 -15.24 -7.21
N ASN A 194 -15.84 -14.67 -7.96
CA ASN A 194 -17.24 -14.43 -7.55
C ASN A 194 -17.45 -13.40 -6.41
N THR A 195 -16.55 -12.42 -6.26
CA THR A 195 -16.64 -11.39 -5.20
C THR A 195 -16.64 -9.94 -5.68
N CYS A 196 -16.77 -9.72 -6.98
CA CYS A 196 -17.11 -8.42 -7.57
C CYS A 196 -18.55 -8.04 -7.13
#